data_AF-A0A957XYI0-F1
#
_entry.id   AF-A0A957XYI0-F1
#
_cell.length_a   1.000
_cell.length_b   1.000
_cell.length_c   1.000
_cell.angle_alpha   90.00
_cell.angle_beta   90.00
_cell.angle_gamma   90.00
#
_symmetry.space_group_name_H-M   'P 1'
#
loop_
_entity.id
_entity.type
_entity.pdbx_description
1 polymer ?
#
loop_
_entity_poly.entity_id
_entity_poly.type
_entity_poly.pdbx_seq_one_letter_code
_entity_poly.pdbx_strand_id
1 'polypeptide(L)'
;DYAAVVVWDEELHNYLLMRERRRFLHPELQAELEFGIEQAKEATPADYLDYLSIFLEQDESWIDADNYIASQREAMTRNSLPGTDDLKAAVPHEVEYQYAMWEGDYVRALECCRSVLAHLNHSDLRGYRALWSYLAGSAAWLGHQNRMFADETAARNYFSDAQKAAPAIRWLVNLSRALNIPSDDLDLSASSLALPLVERLEGVLERLGTRHNRKFAQVEKLILDNLESGNSAQFEEAHVKLGELLGFEAGNVETSGAPDPWWIVDESLCFIFEDHSDASPDSNLHLEKARQIATHPNWVRENLDLAESARIVPVLVTPVQSADPDALPHLGNVFVWKLDEFLAWAQNALSVVRELRAVFPGSGDLAWRATAIEKYRENGIEPEKLIEFLEQQPPLMVRK
;
A
#
# COMPACT_ATOMS: atom_id res chain seq x y z
N ASP A 1 31.51 28.70 -14.78
CA ASP A 1 30.07 28.68 -15.07
C ASP A 1 29.30 28.59 -13.77
N TYR A 2 28.29 29.43 -13.61
CA TYR A 2 27.40 29.44 -12.46
C TYR A 2 25.97 29.29 -12.97
N ALA A 3 25.14 28.56 -12.23
CA ALA A 3 23.75 28.34 -12.59
C ALA A 3 22.88 28.47 -11.34
N ALA A 4 21.86 29.33 -11.41
CA ALA A 4 20.79 29.33 -10.43
C ALA A 4 19.75 28.29 -10.84
N VAL A 5 19.49 27.32 -9.97
CA VAL A 5 18.52 26.24 -10.22
C VAL A 5 17.29 26.47 -9.36
N VAL A 6 16.14 26.59 -10.01
CA VAL A 6 14.83 26.69 -9.33
C VAL A 6 14.11 25.36 -9.48
N VAL A 7 13.81 24.73 -8.35
CA VAL A 7 13.03 23.48 -8.30
C VAL A 7 11.57 23.83 -8.08
N TRP A 8 10.73 23.59 -9.09
CA TRP A 8 9.30 23.92 -9.06
C TRP A 8 8.41 22.74 -8.64
N ASP A 9 8.88 21.51 -8.85
CA ASP A 9 8.10 20.30 -8.66
C ASP A 9 8.09 19.82 -7.19
N GLU A 10 6.91 19.46 -6.67
CA GLU A 10 6.72 19.06 -5.26
C GLU A 10 7.36 17.70 -4.98
N GLU A 11 7.33 16.76 -5.94
CA GLU A 11 7.98 15.45 -5.79
C GLU A 11 9.50 15.59 -5.74
N LEU A 12 10.08 16.31 -6.71
CA LEU A 12 11.52 16.57 -6.74
C LEU A 12 11.98 17.36 -5.51
N HIS A 13 11.20 18.35 -5.08
CA HIS A 13 11.47 19.11 -3.87
C HIS A 13 11.51 18.18 -2.64
N ASN A 14 10.49 17.33 -2.47
CA ASN A 14 10.45 16.36 -1.38
C ASN A 14 11.62 15.37 -1.44
N TYR A 15 11.98 14.88 -2.62
CA TYR A 15 13.12 14.00 -2.84
C TYR A 15 14.44 14.63 -2.37
N LEU A 16 14.71 15.87 -2.80
CA LEU A 16 15.95 16.57 -2.49
C LEU A 16 16.05 16.95 -1.00
N LEU A 17 14.94 17.10 -0.30
CA LEU A 17 14.94 17.44 1.13
C LEU A 17 15.17 16.23 2.04
N MET A 18 14.91 15.01 1.57
CA MET A 18 15.07 13.79 2.35
C MET A 18 16.55 13.50 2.65
N ARG A 19 16.96 13.60 3.92
CA ARG A 19 18.35 13.40 4.35
C ARG A 19 18.89 12.01 3.99
N GLU A 20 18.03 10.99 4.01
CA GLU A 20 18.39 9.61 3.64
C GLU A 20 18.79 9.50 2.17
N ARG A 21 18.11 10.23 1.28
CA ARG A 21 18.37 10.23 -0.16
C ARG A 21 19.53 11.14 -0.54
N ARG A 22 19.72 12.25 0.19
CA ARG A 22 20.83 13.19 -0.03
C ARG A 22 22.21 12.54 0.16
N ARG A 23 22.34 11.56 1.05
CA ARG A 23 23.61 10.85 1.33
C ARG A 23 24.25 10.18 0.09
N PHE A 24 23.46 9.96 -0.97
CA PHE A 24 23.91 9.34 -2.22
C PHE A 24 24.35 10.36 -3.29
N LEU A 25 24.01 11.65 -3.10
CA LEU A 25 24.35 12.72 -4.03
C LEU A 25 25.83 13.10 -3.95
N HIS A 26 26.34 13.85 -4.93
CA HIS A 26 27.71 14.37 -4.87
C HIS A 26 27.88 15.27 -3.63
N PRO A 27 29.02 15.25 -2.91
CA PRO A 27 29.22 16.05 -1.71
C PRO A 27 28.97 17.56 -1.90
N GLU A 28 29.23 18.08 -3.10
CA GLU A 28 28.91 19.48 -3.46
C GLU A 28 27.41 19.75 -3.42
N LEU A 29 26.60 18.91 -4.08
CA LEU A 29 25.13 19.03 -4.05
C LEU A 29 24.58 18.82 -2.64
N GLN A 30 25.19 17.95 -1.84
CA GLN A 30 24.78 17.76 -0.45
C GLN A 30 24.99 19.05 0.37
N ALA A 31 26.16 19.67 0.25
CA ALA A 31 26.51 20.88 0.97
C ALA A 31 25.65 22.08 0.52
N GLU A 32 25.44 22.26 -0.79
CA GLU A 32 24.57 23.30 -1.34
C GLU A 32 23.11 23.13 -0.88
N LEU A 33 22.58 21.91 -0.90
CA LEU A 33 21.23 21.64 -0.43
C LEU A 33 21.09 21.82 1.08
N GLU A 34 22.06 21.41 1.89
CA GLU A 34 22.04 21.63 3.34
C GLU A 34 22.06 23.13 3.66
N PHE A 35 22.94 23.89 3.00
CA PHE A 35 22.99 25.34 3.13
C PHE A 35 21.67 26.00 2.72
N GLY A 36 21.11 25.64 1.56
CA GLY A 36 19.83 26.16 1.10
C GLY A 36 18.67 25.85 2.06
N ILE A 37 18.66 24.67 2.68
CA ILE A 37 17.66 24.29 3.69
C ILE A 37 17.83 25.10 4.98
N GLU A 38 19.06 25.39 5.40
CA GLU A 38 19.34 26.22 6.58
C GLU A 38 18.84 27.64 6.37
N GLN A 39 19.14 28.26 5.22
CA GLN A 39 18.65 29.60 4.89
C GLN A 39 17.13 29.63 4.75
N ALA A 40 16.53 28.59 4.15
CA ALA A 40 15.08 28.50 3.95
C ALA A 40 14.25 28.42 5.24
N LYS A 41 14.84 28.05 6.40
CA LYS A 41 14.12 27.95 7.68
C LYS A 41 13.68 29.30 8.23
N GLU A 42 14.46 30.35 7.97
CA GLU A 42 14.22 31.71 8.50
C GLU A 42 13.89 32.73 7.39
N ALA A 43 14.00 32.33 6.11
CA ALA A 43 13.79 33.20 4.97
C ALA A 43 12.31 33.49 4.65
N THR A 44 12.07 34.72 4.24
CA THR A 44 10.82 35.22 3.65
C THR A 44 10.92 35.25 2.11
N PRO A 45 9.80 35.36 1.37
CA PRO A 45 9.82 35.42 -0.09
C PRO A 45 10.67 36.56 -0.68
N ALA A 46 10.81 37.68 0.06
CA ALA A 46 11.66 38.79 -0.35
C ALA A 46 13.15 38.44 -0.27
N ASP A 47 13.54 37.68 0.76
CA ASP A 47 14.93 37.29 0.99
C ASP A 47 15.50 36.41 -0.14
N TYR A 48 14.65 35.63 -0.82
CA TYR A 48 15.10 34.83 -1.98
C TYR A 48 15.50 35.69 -3.18
N LEU A 49 14.87 36.86 -3.39
CA LEU A 49 15.27 37.78 -4.44
C LEU A 49 16.61 38.47 -4.10
N ASP A 50 16.82 38.73 -2.81
CA ASP A 50 18.09 39.27 -2.31
C ASP A 50 19.21 38.23 -2.45
N TYR A 51 18.96 36.96 -2.11
CA TYR A 51 19.91 35.86 -2.33
C TYR A 51 20.27 35.67 -3.80
N LEU A 52 19.29 35.79 -4.71
CA LEU A 52 19.54 35.72 -6.15
C LEU A 52 20.40 36.91 -6.62
N SER A 53 20.17 38.10 -6.06
CA SER A 53 20.93 39.30 -6.39
C SER A 53 22.38 39.17 -5.92
N ILE A 54 22.59 38.71 -4.67
CA ILE A 54 23.91 38.38 -4.10
C ILE A 54 24.65 37.34 -4.95
N PHE A 55 23.95 36.30 -5.40
CA PHE A 55 24.53 35.26 -6.27
C PHE A 55 24.96 35.79 -7.65
N LEU A 56 24.19 36.71 -8.23
CA LEU A 56 24.50 37.32 -9.53
C LEU A 56 25.62 38.35 -9.44
N GLU A 57 25.69 39.10 -8.34
CA GLU A 57 26.71 40.13 -8.10
C GLU A 57 28.04 39.55 -7.60
N GLN A 58 28.03 38.36 -6.98
CA GLN A 58 29.19 37.70 -6.38
C GLN A 58 29.95 38.60 -5.40
N ASP A 59 29.21 39.20 -4.48
CA ASP A 59 29.76 40.10 -3.46
C ASP A 59 30.58 39.36 -2.37
N GLU A 60 31.11 40.10 -1.37
CA GLU A 60 31.84 39.49 -0.25
C GLU A 60 30.98 38.48 0.54
N SER A 61 29.66 38.68 0.60
CA SER A 61 28.74 37.76 1.30
C SER A 61 28.59 36.44 0.55
N TRP A 62 28.66 36.46 -0.79
CA TRP A 62 28.72 35.25 -1.60
C TRP A 62 30.00 34.46 -1.36
N ILE A 63 31.16 35.15 -1.24
CA ILE A 63 32.46 34.49 -0.99
C ILE A 63 32.46 33.80 0.38
N ASP A 64 31.88 34.44 1.40
CA ASP A 64 31.76 33.83 2.73
C ASP A 64 30.83 32.60 2.71
N ALA A 65 29.73 32.67 1.96
CA ALA A 65 28.83 31.54 1.77
C ALA A 65 29.50 30.38 1.00
N ASP A 66 30.25 30.67 -0.06
CA ASP A 66 30.97 29.67 -0.86
C ASP A 66 32.06 28.97 -0.03
N ASN A 67 32.81 29.73 0.78
CA ASN A 67 33.77 29.16 1.72
C ASN A 67 33.10 28.27 2.78
N TYR A 68 31.91 28.66 3.26
CA TYR A 68 31.14 27.83 4.18
C TYR A 68 30.68 26.52 3.51
N ILE A 69 30.15 26.57 2.29
CA ILE A 69 29.76 25.38 1.51
C ILE A 69 30.97 24.47 1.24
N ALA A 70 32.12 25.06 0.90
CA ALA A 70 33.37 24.32 0.68
C ALA A 70 33.85 23.58 1.96
N SER A 71 33.70 24.21 3.13
CA SER A 71 34.02 23.56 4.42
C SER A 71 33.06 22.40 4.74
N GLN A 72 31.77 22.57 4.44
CA GLN A 72 30.76 21.51 4.61
C GLN A 72 31.02 20.35 3.65
N ARG A 73 31.45 20.64 2.41
CA ARG A 73 31.83 19.63 1.42
C ARG A 73 32.94 18.71 1.93
N GLU A 74 33.95 19.24 2.60
CA GLU A 74 35.05 18.45 3.16
C GLU A 74 34.58 17.49 4.28
N ALA A 75 33.51 17.84 4.99
CA ALA A 75 32.91 17.00 6.03
C ALA A 75 31.95 15.93 5.46
N MET A 76 31.52 16.04 4.20
CA MET A 76 30.52 15.16 3.61
C MET A 76 31.15 14.07 2.74
N THR A 77 30.67 12.85 2.90
CA THR A 77 31.08 11.68 2.10
C THR A 77 29.91 11.17 1.30
N ARG A 78 30.19 10.80 0.04
CA ARG A 78 29.19 10.14 -0.80
C ARG A 78 29.10 8.68 -0.41
N ASN A 79 27.95 8.26 0.10
CA ASN A 79 27.67 6.85 0.31
C ASN A 79 27.31 6.20 -1.04
N SER A 80 27.77 4.98 -1.26
CA SER A 80 27.25 4.15 -2.36
C SER A 80 25.79 3.78 -2.07
N LEU A 81 24.98 3.68 -3.13
CA LEU A 81 23.61 3.18 -2.99
C LEU A 81 23.67 1.72 -2.49
N PRO A 82 22.79 1.31 -1.57
CA PRO A 82 22.75 -0.05 -1.08
C PRO A 82 22.60 -1.03 -2.25
N GLY A 83 23.42 -2.09 -2.28
CA GLY A 83 23.40 -3.09 -3.35
C GLY A 83 24.07 -2.68 -4.67
N THR A 84 24.71 -1.51 -4.78
CA THR A 84 25.42 -1.11 -6.03
C THR A 84 26.55 -2.06 -6.40
N ASP A 85 27.32 -2.52 -5.40
CA ASP A 85 28.43 -3.44 -5.64
C ASP A 85 27.92 -4.83 -6.05
N ASP A 86 26.84 -5.31 -5.41
CA ASP A 86 26.13 -6.54 -5.76
C ASP A 86 25.62 -6.47 -7.20
N LEU A 87 24.97 -5.37 -7.59
CA LEU A 87 24.48 -5.13 -8.95
C LEU A 87 25.63 -5.10 -9.96
N LYS A 88 26.71 -4.37 -9.65
CA LYS A 88 27.88 -4.26 -10.53
C LYS A 88 28.56 -5.62 -10.74
N ALA A 89 28.59 -6.46 -9.71
CA ALA A 89 29.13 -7.82 -9.80
C ALA A 89 28.21 -8.74 -10.63
N ALA A 90 26.90 -8.50 -10.63
CA ALA A 90 25.94 -9.28 -11.42
C ALA A 90 26.01 -8.99 -12.93
N VAL A 91 26.24 -7.73 -13.34
CA VAL A 91 26.17 -7.27 -14.75
C VAL A 91 26.82 -8.21 -15.78
N PRO A 92 28.06 -8.73 -15.60
CA PRO A 92 28.66 -9.63 -16.57
C PRO A 92 27.80 -10.87 -16.84
N HIS A 93 27.24 -11.46 -15.79
CA HIS A 93 26.38 -12.64 -15.88
C HIS A 93 25.01 -12.32 -16.46
N GLU A 94 24.50 -11.11 -16.25
CA GLU A 94 23.24 -10.66 -16.86
C GLU A 94 23.37 -10.55 -18.39
N VAL A 95 24.49 -9.99 -18.85
CA VAL A 95 24.79 -9.87 -20.28
C VAL A 95 24.99 -11.25 -20.90
N GLU A 96 25.73 -12.14 -20.23
CA GLU A 96 25.91 -13.52 -20.69
C GLU A 96 24.59 -14.30 -20.76
N TYR A 97 23.69 -14.09 -19.80
CA TYR A 97 22.35 -14.68 -19.83
C TYR A 97 21.58 -14.28 -21.10
N GLN A 98 21.61 -12.99 -21.48
CA GLN A 98 20.93 -12.52 -22.68
C GLN A 98 21.48 -13.18 -23.95
N TYR A 99 22.81 -13.30 -24.06
CA TYR A 99 23.45 -14.00 -25.17
C TYR A 99 23.09 -15.49 -25.20
N ALA A 100 23.15 -16.18 -24.06
CA ALA A 100 22.81 -17.61 -23.97
C ALA A 100 21.35 -17.87 -24.34
N MET A 101 20.43 -17.00 -23.90
CA MET A 101 19.01 -17.07 -24.28
C MET A 101 18.79 -16.85 -25.78
N TRP A 102 19.53 -15.94 -26.40
CA TRP A 102 19.49 -15.71 -27.85
C TRP A 102 20.07 -16.87 -28.67
N GLU A 103 21.14 -17.51 -28.16
CA GLU A 103 21.74 -18.70 -28.78
C GLU A 103 20.87 -19.96 -28.61
N GLY A 104 19.86 -19.92 -27.73
CA GLY A 104 19.05 -21.08 -27.37
C GLY A 104 19.74 -22.05 -26.41
N ASP A 105 20.86 -21.63 -25.80
CA ASP A 105 21.57 -22.40 -24.78
C ASP A 105 20.96 -22.14 -23.40
N TYR A 106 19.87 -22.86 -23.12
CA TYR A 106 19.12 -22.72 -21.88
C TYR A 106 19.86 -23.25 -20.64
N VAL A 107 20.85 -24.13 -20.82
CA VAL A 107 21.67 -24.65 -19.72
C VAL A 107 22.61 -23.56 -19.23
N ARG A 108 23.32 -22.93 -20.16
CA ARG A 108 24.21 -21.81 -19.86
C ARG A 108 23.42 -20.61 -19.31
N ALA A 109 22.26 -20.31 -19.87
CA ALA A 109 21.38 -19.26 -19.36
C ALA A 109 21.01 -19.50 -17.88
N LEU A 110 20.64 -20.74 -17.51
CA LEU A 110 20.31 -21.08 -16.13
C LEU A 110 21.50 -20.91 -15.18
N GLU A 111 22.71 -21.28 -15.60
CA GLU A 111 23.93 -21.08 -14.81
C GLU A 111 24.24 -19.60 -14.60
N CYS A 112 24.08 -18.76 -15.63
CA CYS A 112 24.20 -17.32 -15.50
C CYS A 112 23.19 -16.76 -14.49
N CYS A 113 21.93 -17.19 -14.52
CA CYS A 113 20.93 -16.78 -13.52
C CYS A 113 21.32 -17.19 -12.10
N ARG A 114 21.84 -18.40 -11.90
CA ARG A 114 22.34 -18.86 -10.58
C ARG A 114 23.46 -17.98 -10.07
N SER A 115 24.39 -17.62 -10.96
CA SER A 115 25.49 -16.71 -10.63
C SER A 115 24.96 -15.32 -10.27
N VAL A 116 23.99 -14.77 -11.00
CA VAL A 116 23.35 -13.50 -10.63
C VAL A 116 22.69 -13.59 -9.24
N LEU A 117 21.87 -14.61 -9.00
CA LEU A 117 21.20 -14.80 -7.70
C LEU A 117 22.18 -14.96 -6.53
N ALA A 118 23.37 -15.53 -6.76
CA ALA A 118 24.40 -15.66 -5.74
C ALA A 118 25.05 -14.32 -5.34
N HIS A 119 25.08 -13.34 -6.25
CA HIS A 119 25.63 -12.01 -5.97
C HIS A 119 24.59 -11.07 -5.34
N LEU A 120 23.29 -11.30 -5.56
CA LEU A 120 22.20 -10.44 -5.08
C LEU A 120 21.82 -10.76 -3.61
N ASN A 121 22.68 -10.42 -2.66
CA ASN A 121 22.45 -10.76 -1.25
C ASN A 121 21.69 -9.67 -0.47
N HIS A 122 21.76 -8.40 -0.91
CA HIS A 122 21.14 -7.28 -0.21
C HIS A 122 19.60 -7.39 -0.06
N SER A 123 19.04 -6.91 1.06
CA SER A 123 17.60 -6.92 1.35
C SER A 123 16.80 -6.15 0.30
N ASP A 124 17.28 -4.98 -0.09
CA ASP A 124 16.62 -4.03 -0.99
C ASP A 124 16.52 -4.57 -2.43
N LEU A 125 17.36 -5.56 -2.77
CA LEU A 125 17.36 -6.23 -4.08
C LEU A 125 16.36 -7.40 -4.15
N ARG A 126 15.46 -7.53 -3.17
CA ARG A 126 14.44 -8.61 -3.12
C ARG A 126 13.57 -8.66 -4.38
N GLY A 127 13.14 -7.51 -4.89
CA GLY A 127 12.37 -7.45 -6.15
C GLY A 127 13.19 -7.90 -7.36
N TYR A 128 14.46 -7.51 -7.41
CA TYR A 128 15.36 -7.89 -8.49
C TYR A 128 15.72 -9.38 -8.45
N ARG A 129 15.91 -9.95 -7.24
CA ARG A 129 16.01 -11.40 -7.05
C ARG A 129 14.77 -12.12 -7.55
N ALA A 130 13.57 -11.62 -7.23
CA ALA A 130 12.32 -12.23 -7.69
C ALA A 130 12.26 -12.28 -9.22
N LEU A 131 12.67 -11.20 -9.90
CA LEU A 131 12.78 -11.16 -11.36
C LEU A 131 13.78 -12.21 -11.88
N TRP A 132 14.98 -12.30 -11.30
CA TRP A 132 15.98 -13.27 -11.74
C TRP A 132 15.59 -14.72 -11.46
N SER A 133 14.89 -14.99 -10.35
CA SER A 133 14.28 -16.29 -10.10
C SER A 133 13.21 -16.62 -11.15
N TYR A 134 12.41 -15.65 -11.58
CA TYR A 134 11.45 -15.85 -12.68
C TYR A 134 12.17 -16.14 -14.02
N LEU A 135 13.23 -15.40 -14.34
CA LEU A 135 14.04 -15.63 -15.54
C LEU A 135 14.72 -17.00 -15.51
N ALA A 136 15.24 -17.42 -14.36
CA ALA A 136 15.79 -18.76 -14.16
C ALA A 136 14.74 -19.85 -14.38
N GLY A 137 13.54 -19.67 -13.82
CA GLY A 137 12.41 -20.58 -14.04
C GLY A 137 12.01 -20.67 -15.51
N SER A 138 11.99 -19.53 -16.20
CA SER A 138 11.68 -19.44 -17.63
C SER A 138 12.73 -20.14 -18.50
N ALA A 139 14.02 -19.94 -18.22
CA ALA A 139 15.11 -20.61 -18.92
C ALA A 139 15.06 -22.13 -18.72
N ALA A 140 14.83 -22.59 -17.49
CA ALA A 140 14.69 -24.01 -17.18
C ALA A 140 13.47 -24.64 -17.90
N TRP A 141 12.34 -23.92 -17.95
CA TRP A 141 11.13 -24.37 -18.64
C TRP A 141 11.33 -24.48 -20.16
N LEU A 142 11.95 -23.46 -20.78
CA LEU A 142 12.30 -23.49 -22.20
C LEU A 142 13.31 -24.60 -22.53
N GLY A 143 14.29 -24.83 -21.66
CA GLY A 143 15.24 -25.94 -21.81
C GLY A 143 14.56 -27.31 -21.71
N HIS A 144 13.52 -27.46 -20.88
CA HIS A 144 12.72 -28.67 -20.82
C HIS A 144 11.93 -28.90 -22.13
N GLN A 145 11.28 -27.85 -22.66
CA GLN A 145 10.58 -27.94 -23.96
C GLN A 145 11.52 -28.35 -25.11
N ASN A 146 12.77 -27.88 -25.08
CA ASN A 146 13.80 -28.23 -26.04
C ASN A 146 14.54 -29.55 -25.72
N ARG A 147 14.04 -30.34 -24.76
CA ARG A 147 14.60 -31.64 -24.32
C ARG A 147 16.04 -31.57 -23.80
N MET A 148 16.49 -30.39 -23.37
CA MET A 148 17.80 -30.19 -22.74
C MET A 148 17.77 -30.54 -21.25
N PHE A 149 16.59 -30.45 -20.61
CA PHE A 149 16.37 -30.89 -19.23
C PHE A 149 15.38 -32.05 -19.15
N ALA A 150 15.68 -33.03 -18.30
CA ALA A 150 14.87 -34.23 -18.13
C ALA A 150 13.55 -33.97 -17.39
N ASP A 151 13.50 -32.94 -16.54
CA ASP A 151 12.36 -32.66 -15.66
C ASP A 151 12.13 -31.15 -15.50
N GLU A 152 10.88 -30.78 -15.22
CA GLU A 152 10.39 -29.42 -15.01
C GLU A 152 10.60 -28.95 -13.54
N THR A 153 11.00 -29.85 -12.64
CA THR A 153 11.22 -29.55 -11.21
C THR A 153 12.11 -28.34 -10.96
N ALA A 154 13.18 -28.16 -11.75
CA ALA A 154 14.04 -26.98 -11.65
C ALA A 154 13.27 -25.68 -11.93
N ALA A 155 12.43 -25.66 -12.96
CA ALA A 155 11.61 -24.49 -13.30
C ALA A 155 10.60 -24.18 -12.19
N ARG A 156 9.93 -25.21 -11.66
CA ARG A 156 8.96 -25.07 -10.56
C ARG A 156 9.58 -24.49 -9.30
N ASN A 157 10.77 -24.96 -8.91
CA ASN A 157 11.48 -24.44 -7.75
C ASN A 157 11.81 -22.94 -7.92
N TYR A 158 12.33 -22.53 -9.08
CA TYR A 158 12.66 -21.14 -9.33
C TYR A 158 11.43 -20.22 -9.41
N PHE A 159 10.30 -20.69 -9.95
CA PHE A 159 9.05 -19.93 -9.89
C PHE A 159 8.51 -19.82 -8.46
N SER A 160 8.64 -20.87 -7.64
CA SER A 160 8.31 -20.81 -6.21
C SER A 160 9.20 -19.81 -5.46
N ASP A 161 10.51 -19.80 -5.74
CA ASP A 161 11.46 -18.86 -5.16
C ASP A 161 11.17 -17.41 -5.58
N ALA A 162 10.79 -17.19 -6.85
CA ALA A 162 10.33 -15.89 -7.33
C ALA A 162 9.08 -15.41 -6.59
N GLN A 163 8.12 -16.30 -6.36
CA GLN A 163 6.90 -16.01 -5.62
C GLN A 163 7.19 -15.68 -4.15
N LYS A 164 8.03 -16.47 -3.47
CA LYS A 164 8.45 -16.20 -2.09
C LYS A 164 9.21 -14.88 -1.97
N ALA A 165 10.03 -14.56 -2.98
CA ALA A 165 10.76 -13.30 -3.03
C ALA A 165 9.82 -12.10 -3.27
N ALA A 166 8.75 -12.22 -4.05
CA ALA A 166 7.82 -11.12 -4.29
C ALA A 166 6.35 -11.56 -4.21
N PRO A 167 5.80 -11.77 -2.99
CA PRO A 167 4.41 -12.20 -2.81
C PRO A 167 3.40 -11.16 -3.29
N ALA A 168 3.82 -9.88 -3.34
CA ALA A 168 3.01 -8.74 -3.77
C ALA A 168 2.81 -8.64 -5.29
N ILE A 169 3.31 -9.56 -6.12
CA ILE A 169 3.16 -9.49 -7.58
C ILE A 169 2.07 -10.46 -8.05
N ARG A 170 0.88 -9.92 -8.37
CA ARG A 170 -0.33 -10.69 -8.70
C ARG A 170 -0.14 -11.70 -9.84
N TRP A 171 0.59 -11.34 -10.90
CA TRP A 171 0.79 -12.23 -12.06
C TRP A 171 1.72 -13.42 -11.76
N LEU A 172 2.70 -13.27 -10.85
CA LEU A 172 3.58 -14.36 -10.43
C LEU A 172 2.80 -15.41 -9.62
N VAL A 173 1.86 -14.98 -8.78
CA VAL A 173 0.96 -15.88 -8.04
C VAL A 173 0.06 -16.67 -8.99
N ASN A 174 -0.47 -16.03 -10.04
CA ASN A 174 -1.29 -16.72 -11.04
C ASN A 174 -0.46 -17.73 -11.86
N LEU A 175 0.80 -17.41 -12.15
CA LEU A 175 1.70 -18.31 -12.89
C LEU A 175 2.05 -19.56 -12.09
N SER A 176 2.29 -19.45 -10.77
CA SER A 176 2.56 -20.63 -9.94
C SER A 176 1.34 -21.56 -9.81
N ARG A 177 0.13 -20.98 -9.72
CA ARG A 177 -1.14 -21.73 -9.76
C ARG A 177 -1.33 -22.44 -11.11
N ALA A 178 -1.07 -21.76 -12.23
CA ALA A 178 -1.21 -22.33 -13.57
C ALA A 178 -0.25 -23.52 -13.81
N LEU A 179 0.91 -23.53 -13.15
CA LEU A 179 1.92 -24.58 -13.26
C LEU A 179 1.74 -25.73 -12.24
N ASN A 180 0.66 -25.73 -11.45
CA ASN A 180 0.39 -26.71 -10.38
C ASN A 180 1.62 -26.95 -9.47
N ILE A 181 2.33 -25.87 -9.14
CA ILE A 181 3.46 -25.95 -8.21
C ILE A 181 2.86 -26.21 -6.83
N PRO A 182 3.25 -27.28 -6.10
CA PRO A 182 2.85 -27.45 -4.72
C PRO A 182 3.46 -26.29 -3.93
N SER A 183 2.65 -25.27 -3.65
CA SER A 183 2.98 -24.33 -2.59
C SER A 183 2.79 -25.09 -1.29
N ASP A 184 3.88 -25.39 -0.58
CA ASP A 184 3.77 -25.70 0.85
C ASP A 184 2.86 -24.65 1.48
N ASP A 185 1.85 -25.12 2.20
CA ASP A 185 0.74 -24.39 2.83
C ASP A 185 1.17 -23.06 3.48
N LEU A 186 1.30 -22.02 2.67
CA LEU A 186 1.05 -20.64 3.09
C LEU A 186 -0.31 -20.31 2.49
N ASP A 187 -1.25 -19.83 3.30
CA ASP A 187 -2.58 -19.34 2.93
C ASP A 187 -2.50 -18.20 1.88
N LEU A 188 -2.13 -18.56 0.65
CA LEU A 188 -1.84 -17.65 -0.46
C LEU A 188 -3.13 -17.18 -1.17
N SER A 189 -4.30 -17.63 -0.73
CA SER A 189 -5.56 -16.96 -1.07
C SER A 189 -5.75 -15.67 -0.27
N ALA A 190 -5.41 -15.68 1.04
CA ALA A 190 -5.57 -14.55 1.94
C ALA A 190 -4.68 -13.36 1.55
N SER A 191 -3.43 -13.63 1.14
CA SER A 191 -2.50 -12.58 0.69
C SER A 191 -2.92 -11.86 -0.61
N SER A 192 -3.95 -12.33 -1.33
CA SER A 192 -4.35 -11.78 -2.62
C SER A 192 -5.25 -10.54 -2.52
N LEU A 193 -6.12 -10.46 -1.51
CA LEU A 193 -7.09 -9.36 -1.39
C LEU A 193 -6.56 -8.19 -0.58
N ALA A 194 -5.60 -8.41 0.33
CA ALA A 194 -4.92 -7.33 1.04
C ALA A 194 -4.01 -6.47 0.14
N LEU A 195 -3.48 -7.03 -0.95
CA LEU A 195 -2.53 -6.34 -1.81
C LEU A 195 -3.12 -5.07 -2.48
N PRO A 196 -4.29 -5.12 -3.14
CA PRO A 196 -4.92 -3.90 -3.68
C PRO A 196 -5.13 -2.80 -2.63
N LEU A 197 -5.46 -3.18 -1.39
CA LEU A 197 -5.62 -2.24 -0.29
C LEU A 197 -4.29 -1.57 0.04
N VAL A 198 -3.23 -2.37 0.21
CA VAL A 198 -1.90 -1.85 0.52
C VAL A 198 -1.38 -0.95 -0.60
N GLU A 199 -1.58 -1.29 -1.88
CA GLU A 199 -1.18 -0.44 -3.00
C GLU A 199 -1.93 0.90 -3.01
N ARG A 200 -3.24 0.91 -2.71
CA ARG A 200 -4.00 2.16 -2.59
C ARG A 200 -3.61 2.95 -1.34
N LEU A 201 -3.30 2.27 -0.23
CA LEU A 201 -2.75 2.88 0.98
C LEU A 201 -1.45 3.63 0.66
N GLU A 202 -0.53 3.06 -0.12
CA GLU A 202 0.70 3.75 -0.53
C GLU A 202 0.37 5.10 -1.19
N GLY A 203 -0.55 5.11 -2.15
CA GLY A 203 -1.00 6.33 -2.82
C GLY A 203 -1.69 7.33 -1.88
N VAL A 204 -2.42 6.86 -0.86
CA VAL A 204 -2.97 7.73 0.19
C VAL A 204 -1.84 8.33 1.05
N LEU A 205 -0.86 7.52 1.45
CA LEU A 205 0.28 7.97 2.27
C LEU A 205 1.19 8.96 1.52
N GLU A 206 1.38 8.78 0.22
CA GLU A 206 2.11 9.74 -0.61
C GLU A 206 1.39 11.09 -0.68
N ARG A 207 0.07 11.09 -0.93
CA ARG A 207 -0.74 12.32 -0.95
C ARG A 207 -0.73 13.05 0.40
N LEU A 208 -0.80 12.31 1.51
CA LEU A 208 -0.77 12.89 2.85
C LEU A 208 0.63 13.35 3.25
N GLY A 209 1.67 12.77 2.65
CA GLY A 209 3.06 13.02 2.95
C GLY A 209 3.51 12.43 4.29
N THR A 210 4.77 12.02 4.37
CA THR A 210 5.38 11.43 5.58
C THR A 210 6.11 12.45 6.46
N ARG A 211 6.52 13.60 5.90
CA ARG A 211 7.40 14.58 6.58
C ARG A 211 6.73 15.34 7.73
N HIS A 212 5.45 15.70 7.59
CA HIS A 212 4.71 16.45 8.60
C HIS A 212 3.51 15.66 9.08
N ASN A 213 3.40 15.45 10.39
CA ASN A 213 2.26 14.72 10.98
C ASN A 213 0.95 15.48 10.88
N ARG A 214 0.96 16.77 10.51
CA ARG A 214 -0.22 17.64 10.55
C ARG A 214 -1.36 17.14 9.66
N LYS A 215 -1.11 16.83 8.38
CA LYS A 215 -2.17 16.39 7.45
C LYS A 215 -2.77 15.06 7.89
N PHE A 216 -1.91 14.07 8.20
CA PHE A 216 -2.35 12.77 8.68
C PHE A 216 -3.13 12.87 9.99
N ALA A 217 -2.61 13.59 10.99
CA ALA A 217 -3.28 13.76 12.28
C ALA A 217 -4.61 14.52 12.17
N GLN A 218 -4.75 15.43 11.19
CA GLN A 218 -6.03 16.08 10.89
C GLN A 218 -7.06 15.09 10.34
N VAL A 219 -6.67 14.23 9.40
CA VAL A 219 -7.56 13.21 8.84
C VAL A 219 -7.94 12.18 9.91
N GLU A 220 -6.96 11.69 10.66
CA GLU A 220 -7.19 10.72 11.74
C GLU A 220 -8.10 11.29 12.82
N LYS A 221 -7.86 12.54 13.25
CA LYS A 221 -8.73 13.21 14.22
C LYS A 221 -10.14 13.42 13.67
N LEU A 222 -10.28 13.83 12.41
CA LEU A 222 -11.58 14.00 11.77
C LEU A 222 -12.38 12.68 11.79
N ILE A 223 -11.73 11.56 11.44
CA ILE A 223 -12.38 10.25 11.44
C ILE A 223 -12.84 9.89 12.86
N LEU A 224 -11.96 9.97 13.86
CA LEU A 224 -12.30 9.61 15.24
C LEU A 224 -13.39 10.51 15.84
N ASP A 225 -13.24 11.83 15.73
CA ASP A 225 -14.19 12.79 16.30
C ASP A 225 -15.60 12.63 15.69
N ASN A 226 -15.68 12.36 14.38
CA ASN A 226 -16.95 12.19 13.68
C ASN A 226 -17.59 10.82 13.89
N LEU A 227 -16.79 9.74 14.05
CA LEU A 227 -17.32 8.43 14.42
C LEU A 227 -17.93 8.42 15.83
N GLU A 228 -17.42 9.27 16.73
CA GLU A 228 -17.90 9.39 18.11
C GLU A 228 -18.94 10.51 18.30
N SER A 229 -19.28 11.28 17.26
CA SER A 229 -20.11 12.48 17.40
C SER A 229 -21.61 12.20 17.67
N GLY A 230 -22.06 10.97 17.40
CA GLY A 230 -23.48 10.58 17.49
C GLY A 230 -24.38 11.21 16.41
N ASN A 231 -23.79 11.82 15.37
CA ASN A 231 -24.51 12.37 14.23
C ASN A 231 -24.36 11.45 13.02
N SER A 232 -25.47 10.91 12.49
CA SER A 232 -25.46 9.95 11.36
C SER A 232 -24.68 10.45 10.14
N ALA A 233 -24.92 11.69 9.71
CA ALA A 233 -24.25 12.24 8.52
C ALA A 233 -22.73 12.40 8.72
N GLN A 234 -22.29 12.77 9.93
CA GLN A 234 -20.86 12.85 10.25
C GLN A 234 -20.24 11.45 10.36
N PHE A 235 -20.98 10.50 10.92
CA PHE A 235 -20.56 9.11 11.02
C PHE A 235 -20.32 8.51 9.64
N GLU A 236 -21.27 8.67 8.72
CA GLU A 236 -21.19 8.19 7.34
C GLU A 236 -19.98 8.81 6.61
N GLU A 237 -19.77 10.13 6.73
CA GLU A 237 -18.59 10.80 6.14
C GLU A 237 -17.28 10.22 6.69
N ALA A 238 -17.22 10.00 8.01
CA ALA A 238 -16.04 9.44 8.66
C ALA A 238 -15.79 7.98 8.27
N HIS A 239 -16.87 7.21 8.07
CA HIS A 239 -16.82 5.82 7.67
C HIS A 239 -16.29 5.66 6.23
N VAL A 240 -16.69 6.56 5.31
CA VAL A 240 -16.08 6.64 3.96
C VAL A 240 -14.58 6.94 4.06
N LYS A 241 -14.21 7.99 4.81
CA LYS A 241 -12.79 8.40 4.97
C LYS A 241 -11.93 7.32 5.63
N LEU A 242 -12.50 6.56 6.56
CA LEU A 242 -11.85 5.40 7.15
C LEU A 242 -11.53 4.35 6.09
N GLY A 243 -12.51 3.99 5.25
CA GLY A 243 -12.33 3.07 4.14
C GLY A 243 -11.23 3.53 3.16
N GLU A 244 -11.29 4.80 2.73
CA GLU A 244 -10.26 5.39 1.86
C GLU A 244 -8.86 5.30 2.48
N LEU A 245 -8.74 5.62 3.77
CA LEU A 245 -7.45 5.60 4.48
C LEU A 245 -6.90 4.18 4.66
N LEU A 246 -7.76 3.17 4.77
CA LEU A 246 -7.39 1.75 4.80
C LEU A 246 -7.12 1.16 3.40
N GLY A 247 -7.25 1.97 2.35
CA GLY A 247 -6.98 1.56 0.98
C GLY A 247 -8.15 0.83 0.31
N PHE A 248 -9.36 0.87 0.86
CA PHE A 248 -10.55 0.48 0.11
C PHE A 248 -10.91 1.56 -0.90
N GLU A 249 -11.51 1.16 -2.02
CA GLU A 249 -12.23 2.10 -2.86
C GLU A 249 -13.60 2.34 -2.22
N ALA A 250 -13.70 3.44 -1.47
CA ALA A 250 -14.86 3.78 -0.66
C ALA A 250 -15.70 4.88 -1.31
N GLY A 251 -17.01 4.79 -1.13
CA GLY A 251 -17.96 5.80 -1.61
C GLY A 251 -19.26 5.80 -0.81
N ASN A 252 -20.04 6.87 -1.00
CA ASN A 252 -21.40 7.06 -0.48
C ASN A 252 -22.17 7.88 -1.53
N VAL A 253 -23.45 7.57 -1.74
CA VAL A 253 -24.37 8.36 -2.56
C VAL A 253 -25.71 8.52 -1.84
N GLU A 254 -26.13 9.78 -1.65
CA GLU A 254 -27.44 10.14 -1.09
C GLU A 254 -28.60 9.89 -2.08
N THR A 255 -28.90 8.63 -2.40
CA THR A 255 -30.09 8.26 -3.17
C THR A 255 -30.97 7.29 -2.41
N SER A 256 -32.28 7.35 -2.65
CA SER A 256 -33.23 6.47 -1.95
C SER A 256 -32.94 5.00 -2.27
N GLY A 257 -32.60 4.22 -1.25
CA GLY A 257 -32.26 2.80 -1.36
C GLY A 257 -30.80 2.50 -1.69
N ALA A 258 -29.93 3.52 -1.74
CA ALA A 258 -28.49 3.30 -1.78
C ALA A 258 -27.95 2.92 -0.39
N PRO A 259 -26.85 2.14 -0.34
CA PRO A 259 -26.09 1.94 0.89
C PRO A 259 -25.48 3.24 1.40
N ASP A 260 -25.21 3.28 2.71
CA ASP A 260 -24.60 4.43 3.37
C ASP A 260 -23.14 4.55 2.89
N PRO A 261 -22.14 3.84 3.44
CA PRO A 261 -20.89 3.61 2.72
C PRO A 261 -20.81 2.23 2.07
N TRP A 262 -20.02 2.15 1.00
CA TRP A 262 -19.51 0.88 0.46
C TRP A 262 -18.00 0.91 0.38
N TRP A 263 -17.38 -0.26 0.54
CA TRP A 263 -15.95 -0.47 0.40
C TRP A 263 -15.67 -1.56 -0.63
N ILE A 264 -15.01 -1.21 -1.72
CA ILE A 264 -14.59 -2.15 -2.76
C ILE A 264 -13.14 -2.55 -2.52
N VAL A 265 -12.90 -3.87 -2.49
CA VAL A 265 -11.55 -4.46 -2.40
C VAL A 265 -10.97 -4.55 -3.80
N ASP A 266 -11.66 -5.27 -4.68
CA ASP A 266 -11.44 -5.34 -6.12
C ASP A 266 -12.77 -5.72 -6.80
N GLU A 267 -12.74 -6.01 -8.10
CA GLU A 267 -13.94 -6.40 -8.89
C GLU A 267 -14.69 -7.62 -8.32
N SER A 268 -14.09 -8.40 -7.42
CA SER A 268 -14.65 -9.64 -6.89
C SER A 268 -15.25 -9.53 -5.48
N LEU A 269 -14.96 -8.46 -4.73
CA LEU A 269 -15.41 -8.33 -3.34
C LEU A 269 -15.76 -6.87 -2.98
N CYS A 270 -16.98 -6.69 -2.46
CA CYS A 270 -17.50 -5.41 -1.98
C CYS A 270 -18.21 -5.59 -0.63
N PHE A 271 -17.88 -4.75 0.34
CA PHE A 271 -18.63 -4.56 1.57
C PHE A 271 -19.58 -3.40 1.40
N ILE A 272 -20.81 -3.55 1.88
CA ILE A 272 -21.78 -2.47 1.94
C ILE A 272 -22.33 -2.34 3.33
N PHE A 273 -22.47 -1.10 3.77
CA PHE A 273 -22.82 -0.79 5.13
C PHE A 273 -24.18 -0.10 5.19
N GLU A 274 -24.89 -0.38 6.29
CA GLU A 274 -26.00 0.41 6.79
C GLU A 274 -25.58 0.89 8.17
N ASP A 275 -25.40 2.19 8.31
CA ASP A 275 -25.01 2.84 9.55
C ASP A 275 -26.28 3.19 10.34
N HIS A 276 -26.41 2.56 11.50
CA HIS A 276 -27.47 2.83 12.45
C HIS A 276 -26.88 3.29 13.78
N SER A 277 -25.96 4.25 13.70
CA SER A 277 -25.14 4.73 14.82
C SER A 277 -25.90 5.64 15.79
N ASP A 278 -26.98 6.28 15.34
CA ASP A 278 -27.85 7.19 16.12
C ASP A 278 -28.94 6.46 16.93
N ALA A 279 -29.04 5.14 16.78
CA ALA A 279 -30.03 4.33 17.45
C ALA A 279 -29.78 4.21 18.96
N SER A 280 -30.85 4.08 19.73
CA SER A 280 -30.72 3.72 21.14
C SER A 280 -30.38 2.22 21.27
N PRO A 281 -29.44 1.81 22.15
CA PRO A 281 -29.19 0.39 22.39
C PRO A 281 -30.45 -0.40 22.81
N ASP A 282 -31.43 0.29 23.42
CA ASP A 282 -32.70 -0.29 23.88
C ASP A 282 -33.81 -0.29 22.80
N SER A 283 -33.55 0.30 21.62
CA SER A 283 -34.49 0.28 20.50
C SER A 283 -34.42 -1.05 19.74
N ASN A 284 -35.36 -1.25 18.81
CA ASN A 284 -35.36 -2.41 17.94
C ASN A 284 -35.05 -1.99 16.52
N LEU A 285 -34.44 -2.90 15.75
CA LEU A 285 -34.34 -2.73 14.31
C LEU A 285 -35.71 -2.96 13.68
N HIS A 286 -36.22 -1.93 13.01
CA HIS A 286 -37.50 -1.95 12.32
C HIS A 286 -37.44 -2.64 10.96
N LEU A 287 -38.61 -3.12 10.50
CA LEU A 287 -38.78 -3.81 9.21
C LEU A 287 -38.27 -3.01 8.01
N GLU A 288 -38.45 -1.68 8.01
CA GLU A 288 -38.02 -0.81 6.91
C GLU A 288 -36.50 -0.85 6.74
N LYS A 289 -35.73 -0.63 7.82
CA LYS A 289 -34.26 -0.66 7.76
C LYS A 289 -33.73 -2.07 7.48
N ALA A 290 -34.37 -3.12 8.01
CA ALA A 290 -34.03 -4.50 7.67
C ALA A 290 -34.23 -4.84 6.18
N ARG A 291 -35.26 -4.29 5.54
CA ARG A 291 -35.48 -4.44 4.10
C ARG A 291 -34.47 -3.63 3.29
N GLN A 292 -34.18 -2.41 3.72
CA GLN A 292 -33.24 -1.51 3.08
C GLN A 292 -31.88 -2.20 2.91
N ILE A 293 -31.23 -2.60 4.00
CA ILE A 293 -29.94 -3.30 3.95
C ILE A 293 -29.98 -4.60 3.14
N ALA A 294 -31.08 -5.36 3.23
CA ALA A 294 -31.24 -6.59 2.46
C ALA A 294 -31.32 -6.35 0.94
N THR A 295 -31.71 -5.14 0.51
CA THR A 295 -31.84 -4.76 -0.89
C THR A 295 -30.61 -4.02 -1.45
N HIS A 296 -29.70 -3.52 -0.63
CA HIS A 296 -28.48 -2.85 -1.08
C HIS A 296 -27.62 -3.69 -2.05
N PRO A 297 -27.50 -5.04 -1.92
CA PRO A 297 -26.78 -5.83 -2.91
C PRO A 297 -27.34 -5.72 -4.33
N ASN A 298 -28.63 -5.41 -4.49
CA ASN A 298 -29.21 -5.20 -5.82
C ASN A 298 -28.78 -3.86 -6.39
N TRP A 299 -28.81 -2.79 -5.58
CA TRP A 299 -28.36 -1.46 -5.98
C TRP A 299 -26.88 -1.48 -6.41
N VAL A 300 -26.02 -2.15 -5.64
CA VAL A 300 -24.60 -2.30 -5.96
C VAL A 300 -24.36 -2.94 -7.32
N ARG A 301 -25.08 -4.02 -7.65
CA ARG A 301 -24.92 -4.70 -8.95
C ARG A 301 -25.35 -3.86 -10.14
N GLU A 302 -26.24 -2.90 -9.93
CA GLU A 302 -26.72 -2.01 -11.00
C GLU A 302 -25.87 -0.75 -11.16
N ASN A 303 -25.19 -0.30 -10.09
CA ASN A 303 -24.54 1.01 -10.05
C ASN A 303 -23.02 0.97 -9.92
N LEU A 304 -22.43 -0.16 -9.50
CA LEU A 304 -20.99 -0.32 -9.33
C LEU A 304 -20.43 -1.34 -10.34
N ASP A 305 -19.24 -1.05 -10.87
CA ASP A 305 -18.54 -1.91 -11.84
C ASP A 305 -17.88 -3.10 -11.12
N LEU A 306 -18.69 -4.10 -10.76
CA LEU A 306 -18.27 -5.36 -10.15
C LEU A 306 -18.49 -6.54 -11.10
N ALA A 307 -17.70 -7.60 -10.93
CA ALA A 307 -17.93 -8.84 -11.66
C ALA A 307 -19.31 -9.44 -11.32
N GLU A 308 -19.97 -10.13 -12.25
CA GLU A 308 -21.25 -10.80 -11.98
C GLU A 308 -21.17 -11.80 -10.80
N SER A 309 -20.00 -12.43 -10.64
CA SER A 309 -19.70 -13.36 -9.55
C SER A 309 -19.19 -12.70 -8.27
N ALA A 310 -19.20 -11.36 -8.18
CA ALA A 310 -18.66 -10.66 -7.03
C ALA A 310 -19.43 -11.01 -5.75
N ARG A 311 -18.66 -11.24 -4.68
CA ARG A 311 -19.20 -11.41 -3.33
C ARG A 311 -19.54 -10.03 -2.79
N ILE A 312 -20.81 -9.80 -2.49
CA ILE A 312 -21.31 -8.58 -1.85
C ILE A 312 -21.67 -8.92 -0.41
N VAL A 313 -21.05 -8.22 0.54
CA VAL A 313 -21.17 -8.48 1.98
C VAL A 313 -21.94 -7.32 2.63
N PRO A 314 -23.26 -7.46 2.87
CA PRO A 314 -24.04 -6.44 3.57
C PRO A 314 -23.82 -6.50 5.08
N VAL A 315 -23.52 -5.36 5.68
CA VAL A 315 -23.12 -5.21 7.08
C VAL A 315 -23.96 -4.11 7.74
N LEU A 316 -24.65 -4.44 8.82
CA LEU A 316 -25.37 -3.50 9.66
C LEU A 316 -24.48 -3.05 10.82
N VAL A 317 -24.11 -1.78 10.87
CA VAL A 317 -23.37 -1.20 12.00
C VAL A 317 -24.37 -0.60 12.97
N THR A 318 -24.57 -1.20 14.15
CA THR A 318 -25.65 -0.77 15.06
C THR A 318 -25.34 -1.00 16.54
N PRO A 319 -25.81 -0.14 17.46
CA PRO A 319 -25.79 -0.41 18.90
C PRO A 319 -26.96 -1.30 19.35
N VAL A 320 -27.93 -1.57 18.46
CA VAL A 320 -29.14 -2.34 18.75
C VAL A 320 -28.84 -3.83 18.83
N GLN A 321 -29.47 -4.53 19.79
CA GLN A 321 -29.29 -5.98 19.99
C GLN A 321 -30.50 -6.83 19.57
N SER A 322 -31.63 -6.20 19.29
CA SER A 322 -32.87 -6.88 18.90
C SER A 322 -33.52 -6.32 17.65
N ALA A 323 -34.16 -7.20 16.89
CA ALA A 323 -34.99 -6.83 15.74
C ALA A 323 -36.46 -7.15 16.01
N ASP A 324 -37.35 -6.43 15.34
CA ASP A 324 -38.77 -6.78 15.33
C ASP A 324 -38.96 -8.19 14.72
N PRO A 325 -39.94 -8.99 15.18
CA PRO A 325 -40.16 -10.35 14.68
C PRO A 325 -40.32 -10.41 13.14
N ASP A 326 -40.94 -9.38 12.57
CA ASP A 326 -41.17 -9.27 11.13
C ASP A 326 -39.92 -8.87 10.35
N ALA A 327 -38.90 -8.30 11.02
CA ALA A 327 -37.64 -7.87 10.40
C ALA A 327 -36.64 -9.03 10.22
N LEU A 328 -36.65 -10.02 11.12
CA LEU A 328 -35.70 -11.14 11.10
C LEU A 328 -35.62 -11.94 9.79
N PRO A 329 -36.73 -12.24 9.09
CA PRO A 329 -36.67 -12.96 7.82
C PRO A 329 -35.84 -12.25 6.73
N HIS A 330 -35.70 -10.93 6.83
CA HIS A 330 -34.97 -10.11 5.87
C HIS A 330 -33.46 -10.05 6.17
N LEU A 331 -33.03 -10.37 7.40
CA LEU A 331 -31.65 -10.26 7.85
C LEU A 331 -30.81 -11.52 7.62
N GLY A 332 -31.36 -12.57 6.99
CA GLY A 332 -30.69 -13.86 6.86
C GLY A 332 -29.32 -13.84 6.14
N ASN A 333 -29.09 -12.83 5.30
CA ASN A 333 -27.83 -12.63 4.57
C ASN A 333 -27.08 -11.37 5.02
N VAL A 334 -27.49 -10.75 6.13
CA VAL A 334 -26.94 -9.49 6.64
C VAL A 334 -26.07 -9.78 7.85
N PHE A 335 -24.83 -9.32 7.81
CA PHE A 335 -23.92 -9.39 8.95
C PHE A 335 -24.19 -8.25 9.91
N VAL A 336 -24.01 -8.48 11.21
CA VAL A 336 -24.21 -7.47 12.25
C VAL A 336 -22.85 -7.12 12.83
N TRP A 337 -22.51 -5.84 12.82
CA TRP A 337 -21.33 -5.31 13.50
C TRP A 337 -21.80 -4.38 14.62
N LYS A 338 -21.52 -4.76 15.87
CA LYS A 338 -21.87 -3.89 16.99
C LYS A 338 -21.09 -2.58 16.93
N LEU A 339 -21.78 -1.47 17.20
CA LEU A 339 -21.20 -0.14 17.07
C LEU A 339 -19.94 0.05 17.93
N ASP A 340 -19.95 -0.44 19.17
CA ASP A 340 -18.80 -0.37 20.08
C ASP A 340 -17.60 -1.19 19.59
N GLU A 341 -17.85 -2.39 19.06
CA GLU A 341 -16.82 -3.24 18.45
C GLU A 341 -16.27 -2.62 17.14
N PHE A 342 -17.12 -1.97 16.34
CA PHE A 342 -16.71 -1.23 15.13
C PHE A 342 -15.81 -0.05 15.49
N LEU A 343 -16.18 0.76 16.48
CA LEU A 343 -15.38 1.89 16.94
C LEU A 343 -14.01 1.44 17.47
N ALA A 344 -13.98 0.36 18.27
CA ALA A 344 -12.73 -0.22 18.75
C ALA A 344 -11.84 -0.74 17.61
N TRP A 345 -12.44 -1.41 16.62
CA TRP A 345 -11.73 -1.87 15.42
C TRP A 345 -11.20 -0.70 14.59
N ALA A 346 -11.99 0.36 14.38
CA ALA A 346 -11.59 1.54 13.63
C ALA A 346 -10.40 2.25 14.29
N GLN A 347 -10.41 2.40 15.62
CA GLN A 347 -9.29 2.94 16.39
C GLN A 347 -8.02 2.08 16.22
N ASN A 348 -8.15 0.76 16.28
CA ASN A 348 -7.02 -0.14 16.06
C ASN A 348 -6.47 -0.01 14.63
N ALA A 349 -7.35 0.01 13.63
CA ALA A 349 -6.98 0.11 12.23
C ALA A 349 -6.22 1.42 11.92
N LEU A 350 -6.67 2.55 12.49
CA LEU A 350 -5.97 3.83 12.38
C LEU A 350 -4.58 3.79 13.05
N SER A 351 -4.45 3.13 14.20
CA SER A 351 -3.15 2.94 14.86
C SER A 351 -2.18 2.14 13.96
N VAL A 352 -2.65 1.06 13.33
CA VAL A 352 -1.86 0.26 12.40
C VAL A 352 -1.39 1.08 11.21
N VAL A 353 -2.27 1.88 10.60
CA VAL A 353 -1.90 2.78 9.49
C VAL A 353 -0.86 3.81 9.94
N ARG A 354 -1.00 4.36 11.16
CA ARG A 354 -0.02 5.30 11.72
C ARG A 354 1.36 4.66 11.90
N GLU A 355 1.41 3.42 12.37
CA GLU A 355 2.66 2.64 12.48
C GLU A 355 3.29 2.37 11.12
N LEU A 356 2.49 1.94 10.14
CA LEU A 356 2.95 1.68 8.78
C LEU A 356 3.48 2.93 8.10
N ARG A 357 2.82 4.07 8.30
CA ARG A 357 3.27 5.38 7.82
C ARG A 357 4.63 5.78 8.40
N ALA A 358 4.90 5.47 9.68
CA ALA A 358 6.14 5.86 10.34
C ALA A 358 7.39 5.22 9.69
N VAL A 359 7.22 4.04 9.09
CA VAL A 359 8.28 3.30 8.41
C VAL A 359 8.11 3.29 6.88
N PHE A 360 7.23 4.15 6.32
CA PHE A 360 6.93 4.16 4.89
C PHE A 360 8.08 4.77 4.07
N PRO A 361 8.76 3.98 3.21
CA PRO A 361 9.92 4.44 2.45
C PRO A 361 9.55 5.14 1.13
N GLY A 362 8.28 5.06 0.72
CA GLY A 362 7.75 5.49 -0.57
C GLY A 362 7.03 4.36 -1.29
N SER A 363 6.24 4.67 -2.32
CA SER A 363 5.49 3.66 -3.08
C SER A 363 6.39 2.64 -3.75
N GLY A 364 5.91 1.40 -3.82
CA GLY A 364 6.54 0.31 -4.58
C GLY A 364 7.61 -0.47 -3.82
N ASP A 365 7.79 -0.19 -2.53
CA ASP A 365 8.69 -0.98 -1.69
C ASP A 365 8.07 -2.33 -1.31
N LEU A 366 8.60 -3.41 -1.88
CA LEU A 366 8.08 -4.77 -1.69
C LEU A 366 8.25 -5.28 -0.25
N ALA A 367 9.27 -4.83 0.49
CA ALA A 367 9.49 -5.26 1.87
C ALA A 367 8.49 -4.58 2.81
N TRP A 368 8.23 -3.30 2.58
CA TRP A 368 7.20 -2.56 3.28
C TRP A 368 5.81 -3.13 2.97
N ARG A 369 5.49 -3.43 1.69
CA ARG A 369 4.21 -4.05 1.31
C ARG A 369 3.98 -5.39 2.01
N ALA A 370 4.99 -6.25 2.07
CA ALA A 370 4.90 -7.52 2.79
C ALA A 370 4.63 -7.30 4.28
N THR A 371 5.28 -6.31 4.89
CA THR A 371 5.06 -5.93 6.30
C THR A 371 3.66 -5.36 6.53
N ALA A 372 3.15 -4.56 5.59
CA ALA A 372 1.82 -3.98 5.63
C ALA A 372 0.72 -5.04 5.54
N ILE A 373 0.85 -5.99 4.61
CA ILE A 373 -0.08 -7.12 4.49
C ILE A 373 -0.12 -7.93 5.78
N GLU A 374 1.04 -8.23 6.38
CA GLU A 374 1.07 -8.99 7.64
C GLU A 374 0.42 -8.22 8.78
N LYS A 375 0.71 -6.92 8.92
CA LYS A 375 0.05 -6.08 9.93
C LYS A 375 -1.45 -5.99 9.72
N TYR A 376 -1.93 -5.95 8.48
CA TYR A 376 -3.36 -5.97 8.16
C TYR A 376 -4.00 -7.30 8.60
N ARG A 377 -3.33 -8.42 8.38
CA ARG A 377 -3.79 -9.74 8.81
C ARG A 377 -3.82 -9.87 10.34
N GLU A 378 -2.72 -9.55 11.01
CA GLU A 378 -2.59 -9.65 12.47
C GLU A 378 -3.63 -8.81 13.23
N ASN A 379 -4.08 -7.71 12.63
CA ASN A 379 -5.02 -6.77 13.23
C ASN A 379 -6.47 -6.88 12.69
N GLY A 380 -6.77 -7.91 11.88
CA GLY A 380 -8.13 -8.14 11.39
C GLY A 380 -8.64 -7.09 10.40
N ILE A 381 -7.74 -6.45 9.64
CA ILE A 381 -8.05 -5.47 8.59
C ILE A 381 -8.09 -6.15 7.21
N GLU A 382 -7.34 -7.25 7.03
CA GLU A 382 -7.36 -8.07 5.81
C GLU A 382 -8.82 -8.50 5.48
N PRO A 383 -9.30 -8.35 4.23
CA PRO A 383 -10.71 -8.58 3.90
C PRO A 383 -11.26 -9.94 4.30
N GLU A 384 -10.45 -11.00 4.17
CA GLU A 384 -10.81 -12.35 4.60
C GLU A 384 -11.00 -12.43 6.12
N LYS A 385 -10.11 -11.81 6.89
CA LYS A 385 -10.21 -11.74 8.36
C LYS A 385 -11.42 -10.93 8.80
N LEU A 386 -11.74 -9.87 8.07
CA LEU A 386 -12.93 -9.06 8.29
C LEU A 386 -14.20 -9.89 8.07
N ILE A 387 -14.25 -10.68 7.00
CA ILE A 387 -15.36 -11.60 6.72
C ILE A 387 -15.47 -12.67 7.80
N GLU A 388 -14.37 -13.33 8.17
CA GLU A 388 -14.34 -14.35 9.22
C GLU A 388 -14.86 -13.77 10.55
N PHE A 389 -14.46 -12.54 10.89
CA PHE A 389 -14.95 -11.83 12.06
C PHE A 389 -16.46 -11.58 11.99
N LEU A 390 -16.96 -11.06 10.86
CA LEU A 390 -18.39 -10.78 10.65
C LEU A 390 -19.24 -12.05 10.70
N GLU A 391 -18.76 -13.18 10.16
CA GLU A 391 -19.43 -14.48 10.20
C GLU A 391 -19.55 -15.05 11.63
N GLN A 392 -18.67 -14.65 12.53
CA GLN A 392 -18.70 -15.07 13.95
C GLN A 392 -19.63 -14.20 14.82
N GLN A 393 -20.10 -13.06 14.31
CA GLN A 393 -20.97 -12.17 15.06
C GLN A 393 -22.36 -12.78 15.24
N PRO A 394 -22.94 -12.69 16.45
CA PRO A 394 -24.28 -13.20 16.69
C PRO A 394 -25.31 -12.39 15.90
N PRO A 395 -26.34 -13.03 15.30
CA PRO A 395 -27.44 -12.31 14.68
C PRO A 395 -28.26 -11.54 15.73
N LEU A 396 -29.01 -10.53 15.28
CA LEU A 396 -29.97 -9.84 16.14
C LEU A 396 -31.00 -10.81 16.73
N MET A 397 -31.31 -10.65 18.01
CA MET A 397 -32.26 -11.52 18.70
C MET A 397 -33.70 -10.99 18.58
N VAL A 398 -34.69 -11.88 18.72
CA VAL A 398 -36.08 -11.45 18.96
C VAL A 398 -36.15 -10.86 20.36
N ARG A 399 -36.70 -9.65 20.49
CA ARG A 399 -37.05 -9.11 21.82
C ARG A 399 -38.15 -9.98 22.44
N LYS A 400 -37.85 -10.58 23.60
CA LYS A 400 -38.81 -11.39 24.37
C LYS A 400 -39.96 -10.56 24.94
#